data_AF-A0AAV7YIC4-F1
#
_entry.id   AF-A0AAV7YIC4-F1
#
_cell.length_a   1.000
_cell.length_b   1.000
_cell.length_c   1.000
_cell.angle_alpha   90.00
_cell.angle_beta   90.00
_cell.angle_gamma   90.00
#
_symmetry.space_group_name_H-M   'P 1'
#
loop_
_entity.id
_entity.type
_entity.pdbx_description
1 polymer ?
#
loop_
_entity_poly.entity_id
_entity_poly.type
_entity_poly.pdbx_seq_one_letter_code
_entity_poly.pdbx_strand_id
1 'polypeptide(L)'
;MSITTITIGDRAIDSRSNPGTIKFIGKTRFDSGIWVGIELDQPVGKNNGTIEGVTYFKCGDKCGVFVRKPALLRRLNSPLGKRALKATHLGNKKFSPKKPIRGSTASPSSSPKKSSPKPKPKPKTKPKTKTSPSTGTSLTKTKKRRKKPIEIGNKNRIKKIGSPNRNGVDTKLFEQRLTELKQNKIKAKKELALVKEKLLKVQNEHQNVKSIEKQNTDEQIKILKEKLQLEKKKREEMQKRRDKHALEELKSRKHLQSAKKKILTSELNLENKSEQLYILIDEILDSGPQKENWNKLKLLYTIVTIRGIKNLHSQMEDKISFVKELIEKSEKSLN
;
A
#
# COMPACT_ATOMS: atom_id res chain seq x y z
N MET A 1 -2.63 -7.88 -1.99
CA MET A 1 -3.68 -7.30 -1.14
C MET A 1 -3.38 -5.83 -0.87
N SER A 2 -4.42 -5.03 -0.65
CA SER A 2 -4.29 -3.62 -0.24
C SER A 2 -4.62 -3.49 1.24
N ILE A 3 -3.85 -2.68 1.97
CA ILE A 3 -4.04 -2.43 3.40
C ILE A 3 -5.19 -1.44 3.58
N THR A 4 -6.24 -1.87 4.27
CA THR A 4 -7.46 -1.08 4.55
C THR A 4 -7.72 -0.92 6.05
N THR A 5 -7.28 -1.90 6.85
CA THR A 5 -7.26 -1.90 8.32
C THR A 5 -5.87 -1.56 8.84
N ILE A 6 -5.83 -0.97 10.04
CA ILE A 6 -4.62 -0.72 10.84
C ILE A 6 -4.99 -0.85 12.32
N THR A 7 -4.05 -1.30 13.13
CA THR A 7 -4.20 -1.53 14.57
C THR A 7 -3.13 -0.79 15.39
N ILE A 8 -3.42 -0.52 16.66
CA ILE A 8 -2.39 -0.05 17.60
C ILE A 8 -1.34 -1.16 17.76
N GLY A 9 -0.06 -0.80 17.74
CA GLY A 9 1.06 -1.73 17.64
C GLY A 9 1.58 -1.94 16.21
N ASP A 10 0.83 -1.59 15.16
CA ASP A 10 1.30 -1.72 13.78
C ASP A 10 2.52 -0.84 13.49
N ARG A 11 3.40 -1.33 12.62
CA ARG A 11 4.56 -0.58 12.12
C ARG A 11 4.16 0.30 10.93
N ALA A 12 4.44 1.59 11.04
CA ALA A 12 3.99 2.64 10.15
C ALA A 12 5.16 3.50 9.60
N ILE A 13 4.84 4.36 8.63
CA ILE A 13 5.74 5.42 8.12
C ILE A 13 5.01 6.77 8.07
N ASP A 14 5.69 7.85 8.46
CA ASP A 14 5.12 9.21 8.47
C ASP A 14 5.08 9.86 7.06
N SER A 15 4.74 11.15 7.00
CA SER A 15 4.74 11.95 5.77
C SER A 15 6.12 12.12 5.12
N ARG A 16 7.20 11.92 5.87
CA ARG A 16 8.61 12.03 5.44
C ARG A 16 9.29 10.66 5.32
N SER A 17 8.53 9.57 5.44
CA SER A 17 8.98 8.17 5.42
C SER A 17 9.79 7.74 6.65
N ASN A 18 9.71 8.48 7.76
CA ASN A 18 10.28 8.04 9.05
C ASN A 18 9.48 6.86 9.60
N PRO A 19 10.13 5.79 10.08
CA PRO A 19 9.46 4.62 10.64
C PRO A 19 8.99 4.85 12.07
N GLY A 20 7.92 4.15 12.46
CA GLY A 20 7.41 4.17 13.83
C GLY A 20 6.36 3.10 14.12
N THR A 21 5.79 3.14 15.31
CA THR A 21 4.72 2.26 15.80
C THR A 21 3.45 3.08 16.03
N ILE A 22 2.28 2.59 15.58
CA ILE A 22 1.00 3.23 15.87
C ILE A 22 0.67 3.09 17.37
N LYS A 23 0.40 4.21 18.04
CA LYS A 23 0.03 4.28 19.46
C LYS A 23 -1.40 4.75 19.70
N PHE A 24 -1.99 5.47 18.75
CA PHE A 24 -3.32 6.05 18.86
C PHE A 24 -4.08 5.99 17.53
N ILE A 25 -5.38 5.70 17.56
CA ILE A 25 -6.30 5.81 16.42
C ILE A 25 -7.63 6.36 16.94
N GLY A 26 -8.04 7.58 16.53
CA GLY A 26 -9.26 8.18 17.08
C GLY A 26 -9.57 9.59 16.58
N LYS A 27 -10.60 10.21 17.19
CA LYS A 27 -10.88 11.65 17.08
C LYS A 27 -9.95 12.44 18.01
N THR A 28 -9.72 13.71 17.70
CA THR A 28 -8.84 14.62 18.44
C THR A 28 -9.55 15.94 18.77
N ARG A 29 -9.06 16.72 19.75
CA ARG A 29 -9.61 18.05 20.05
C ARG A 29 -9.11 19.13 19.07
N PHE A 30 -7.84 19.05 18.67
CA PHE A 30 -7.17 20.06 17.82
C PHE A 30 -7.66 20.10 16.37
N ASP A 31 -8.25 19.01 15.85
CA ASP A 31 -8.88 18.95 14.53
C ASP A 31 -9.89 17.78 14.49
N SER A 32 -10.96 18.00 13.72
CA SER A 32 -11.97 17.05 13.27
C SER A 32 -11.45 15.71 12.71
N GLY A 33 -12.34 14.74 12.48
CA GLY A 33 -12.04 13.51 11.73
C GLY A 33 -11.19 12.48 12.48
N ILE A 34 -10.65 11.48 11.74
CA ILE A 34 -9.86 10.39 12.32
C ILE A 34 -8.37 10.57 12.06
N TRP A 35 -7.62 10.62 13.17
CA TRP A 35 -6.18 10.74 13.24
C TRP A 35 -5.53 9.45 13.73
N VAL A 36 -4.26 9.29 13.39
CA VAL A 36 -3.40 8.20 13.84
C VAL A 36 -2.15 8.82 14.47
N GLY A 37 -1.90 8.51 15.73
CA GLY A 37 -0.68 8.87 16.45
C GLY A 37 0.38 7.79 16.30
N ILE A 38 1.58 8.19 15.88
CA ILE A 38 2.73 7.32 15.65
C ILE A 38 3.87 7.76 16.58
N GLU A 39 4.43 6.82 17.32
CA GLU A 39 5.74 6.95 17.97
C GLU A 39 6.81 6.57 16.95
N LEU A 40 7.66 7.52 16.57
CA LEU A 40 8.77 7.29 15.64
C LEU A 40 9.97 6.66 16.35
N ASP A 41 10.75 5.86 15.61
CA ASP A 41 11.96 5.19 16.14
C ASP A 41 13.10 6.16 16.52
N GLN A 42 12.96 7.44 16.16
CA GLN A 42 13.94 8.52 16.26
C GLN A 42 13.24 9.85 16.61
N PRO A 43 13.91 10.79 17.32
CA PRO A 43 13.33 12.06 17.77
C PRO A 43 13.22 13.12 16.67
N VAL A 44 12.53 12.77 15.57
CA VAL A 44 12.35 13.59 14.35
C VAL A 44 10.88 13.97 14.09
N GLY A 45 9.98 13.65 15.01
CA GLY A 45 8.56 13.98 15.06
C GLY A 45 8.30 15.44 15.45
N LYS A 46 7.15 15.69 16.08
CA LYS A 46 6.64 17.04 16.41
C LYS A 46 6.26 17.23 17.89
N ASN A 47 6.00 16.16 18.64
CA ASN A 47 5.57 16.22 20.03
C ASN A 47 5.99 14.93 20.78
N ASN A 48 5.47 14.73 21.99
CA ASN A 48 5.63 13.52 22.83
C ASN A 48 4.32 12.72 22.97
N GLY A 49 3.32 13.00 22.13
CA GLY A 49 1.97 12.42 22.19
C GLY A 49 0.93 13.29 22.91
N THR A 50 1.37 14.39 23.55
CA THR A 50 0.52 15.47 24.06
C THR A 50 0.40 16.61 23.04
N ILE A 51 -0.80 17.16 22.87
CA ILE A 51 -1.09 18.40 22.11
C ILE A 51 -2.12 19.20 22.92
N GLU A 52 -1.89 20.51 23.10
CA GLU A 52 -2.85 21.44 23.75
C GLU A 52 -3.30 20.94 25.14
N GLY A 53 -2.35 20.47 25.95
CA GLY A 53 -2.61 19.89 27.29
C GLY A 53 -3.26 18.50 27.28
N VAL A 54 -3.71 17.98 26.13
CA VAL A 54 -4.36 16.67 26.01
C VAL A 54 -3.36 15.61 25.55
N THR A 55 -3.15 14.60 26.40
CA THR A 55 -2.29 13.44 26.11
C THR A 55 -3.09 12.34 25.42
N TYR A 56 -2.75 12.03 24.17
CA TYR A 56 -3.42 10.98 23.37
C TYR A 56 -2.64 9.65 23.39
N PHE A 57 -1.33 9.72 23.56
CA PHE A 57 -0.43 8.59 23.81
C PHE A 57 0.83 9.11 24.51
N LYS A 58 1.65 8.20 25.07
CA LYS A 58 2.95 8.53 25.66
C LYS A 58 4.06 8.03 24.74
N CYS A 59 5.03 8.90 24.44
CA CYS A 59 6.30 8.57 23.79
C CYS A 59 7.39 9.56 24.22
N GLY A 60 8.62 9.39 23.74
CA GLY A 60 9.72 10.32 24.00
C GLY A 60 9.54 11.69 23.33
N ASP A 61 10.26 12.71 23.83
CA ASP A 61 10.22 14.04 23.24
C ASP A 61 10.68 14.06 21.79
N LYS A 62 9.90 14.75 20.96
CA LYS A 62 10.02 14.78 19.50
C LYS A 62 9.90 13.39 18.84
N CYS A 63 9.42 12.34 19.51
CA CYS A 63 9.13 11.06 18.85
C CYS A 63 7.69 10.97 18.30
N GLY A 64 6.74 11.74 18.84
CA GLY A 64 5.33 11.70 18.45
C GLY A 64 5.01 12.47 17.16
N VAL A 65 4.18 11.89 16.30
CA VAL A 65 3.57 12.57 15.14
C VAL A 65 2.15 12.09 14.90
N PHE A 66 1.26 13.00 14.49
CA PHE A 66 -0.11 12.69 14.09
C PHE A 66 -0.26 12.75 12.56
N VAL A 67 -0.97 11.79 11.98
CA VAL A 67 -1.28 11.74 10.55
C VAL A 67 -2.75 11.39 10.30
N ARG A 68 -3.35 11.92 9.22
CA ARG A 68 -4.71 11.59 8.81
C ARG A 68 -4.80 10.12 8.38
N LYS A 69 -5.78 9.36 8.89
CA LYS A 69 -5.93 7.91 8.60
C LYS A 69 -5.93 7.57 7.09
N PRO A 70 -6.63 8.29 6.19
CA PRO A 70 -6.57 8.00 4.75
C PRO A 70 -5.19 8.22 4.13
N ALA A 71 -4.44 9.24 4.57
CA ALA A 71 -3.10 9.53 4.07
C ALA A 71 -2.09 8.47 4.53
N LEU A 72 -2.24 7.95 5.76
CA LEU A 72 -1.44 6.83 6.25
C LEU A 72 -1.75 5.54 5.46
N LEU A 73 -3.03 5.18 5.28
CA LEU A 73 -3.40 3.99 4.49
C LEU A 73 -2.84 4.05 3.05
N ARG A 74 -2.85 5.22 2.40
CA ARG A 74 -2.20 5.41 1.08
C ARG A 74 -0.69 5.12 1.14
N ARG A 75 0.00 5.55 2.19
CA ARG A 75 1.44 5.30 2.38
C ARG A 75 1.76 3.86 2.74
N LEU A 76 0.94 3.21 3.56
CA LEU A 76 1.08 1.80 3.91
C LEU A 76 0.95 0.89 2.68
N ASN A 77 0.16 1.28 1.68
CA ASN A 77 0.05 0.56 0.42
C ASN A 77 1.26 0.69 -0.52
N SER A 78 2.21 1.60 -0.25
CA SER A 78 3.47 1.70 -1.00
C SER A 78 4.44 0.54 -0.72
N PRO A 79 5.50 0.33 -1.54
CA PRO A 79 6.53 -0.67 -1.26
C PRO A 79 7.26 -0.44 0.09
N LEU A 80 7.46 0.82 0.49
CA LEU A 80 8.06 1.15 1.80
C LEU A 80 7.09 0.83 2.94
N GLY A 81 5.82 1.21 2.80
CA GLY A 81 4.78 0.93 3.80
C GLY A 81 4.54 -0.55 4.04
N LYS A 82 4.48 -1.36 2.97
CA LYS A 82 4.40 -2.82 3.05
C LYS A 82 5.62 -3.46 3.73
N ARG A 83 6.81 -2.89 3.56
CA ARG A 83 8.03 -3.34 4.25
C ARG A 83 8.06 -2.94 5.72
N ALA A 84 7.55 -1.76 6.08
CA ALA A 84 7.39 -1.35 7.47
C ALA A 84 6.40 -2.28 8.20
N LEU A 85 5.21 -2.50 7.63
CA LEU A 85 4.22 -3.41 8.21
C LEU A 85 4.73 -4.85 8.35
N LYS A 86 5.46 -5.40 7.37
CA LYS A 86 6.01 -6.77 7.49
C LYS A 86 7.03 -6.91 8.65
N ALA A 87 7.53 -5.81 9.21
CA ALA A 87 8.40 -5.83 10.39
C ALA A 87 7.65 -5.93 11.73
N THR A 88 6.31 -5.97 11.77
CA THR A 88 5.55 -6.23 13.03
C THR A 88 5.82 -7.62 13.60
N HIS A 89 6.05 -8.62 12.74
CA HIS A 89 6.16 -10.03 13.12
C HIS A 89 7.59 -10.49 13.47
N LEU A 90 8.54 -9.56 13.64
CA LEU A 90 9.92 -9.85 14.05
C LEU A 90 10.33 -8.85 15.14
N GLY A 91 10.31 -9.30 16.40
CA GLY A 91 10.33 -8.43 17.58
C GLY A 91 11.50 -7.44 17.67
N ASN A 92 11.17 -6.21 18.09
CA ASN A 92 12.08 -5.19 18.64
C ASN A 92 13.44 -4.96 17.95
N LYS A 93 13.49 -4.95 16.62
CA LYS A 93 14.59 -4.31 15.88
C LYS A 93 14.12 -2.99 15.25
N LYS A 94 14.60 -1.87 15.80
CA LYS A 94 14.38 -0.50 15.28
C LYS A 94 14.61 -0.49 13.77
N PHE A 95 13.63 -0.02 13.00
CA PHE A 95 13.65 -0.10 11.54
C PHE A 95 14.68 0.89 11.00
N SER A 96 15.88 0.40 10.71
CA SER A 96 16.94 1.21 10.11
C SER A 96 16.71 1.25 8.59
N PRO A 97 16.31 2.39 7.99
CA PRO A 97 16.23 2.50 6.55
C PRO A 97 17.65 2.40 5.97
N LYS A 98 17.96 1.33 5.25
CA LYS A 98 19.22 1.22 4.51
C LYS A 98 19.35 2.44 3.58
N LYS A 99 20.48 3.15 3.69
CA LYS A 99 20.85 4.25 2.78
C LYS A 99 20.74 3.78 1.31
N PRO A 100 20.41 4.67 0.36
CA PRO A 100 20.49 4.33 -1.05
C PRO A 100 21.92 3.90 -1.41
N ILE A 101 22.04 2.88 -2.25
CA ILE A 101 23.34 2.38 -2.72
C ILE A 101 23.90 3.39 -3.72
N ARG A 102 24.70 4.34 -3.21
CA ARG A 102 25.72 5.04 -3.99
C ARG A 102 27.01 4.23 -3.82
N GLY A 103 27.76 4.04 -4.92
CA GLY A 103 28.75 2.96 -5.01
C GLY A 103 29.83 2.98 -3.93
N SER A 104 30.19 1.78 -3.46
CA SER A 104 31.57 1.46 -3.07
C SER A 104 32.50 1.76 -4.27
N THR A 105 33.73 2.23 -4.09
CA THR A 105 34.66 2.13 -2.94
C THR A 105 35.01 3.51 -2.34
N ALA A 106 35.17 3.64 -1.00
CA ALA A 106 36.43 3.52 -0.23
C ALA A 106 37.59 4.37 -0.80
N SER A 107 38.28 5.22 -0.03
CA SER A 107 38.71 5.06 1.38
C SER A 107 38.80 6.41 2.16
N PRO A 108 39.20 6.45 3.46
CA PRO A 108 38.90 7.57 4.37
C PRO A 108 39.88 8.77 4.34
N SER A 109 39.50 9.82 5.08
CA SER A 109 40.19 11.10 5.23
C SER A 109 41.47 11.07 6.06
N SER A 110 42.53 11.71 5.56
CA SER A 110 43.50 12.44 6.39
C SER A 110 44.16 13.57 5.58
N SER A 111 44.68 14.59 6.26
CA SER A 111 45.33 15.79 5.71
C SER A 111 45.99 16.57 6.86
N PRO A 112 46.93 17.51 6.62
CA PRO A 112 47.72 17.79 5.40
C PRO A 112 49.25 17.83 5.66
N LYS A 113 50.09 17.93 4.61
CA LYS A 113 51.28 18.84 4.59
C LYS A 113 52.08 18.87 3.26
N LYS A 114 52.33 20.12 2.81
CA LYS A 114 53.51 20.70 2.11
C LYS A 114 54.07 20.19 0.76
N SER A 115 54.55 21.19 0.00
CA SER A 115 55.62 21.24 -1.03
C SER A 115 55.38 20.76 -2.48
N SER A 116 55.75 21.65 -3.40
CA SER A 116 55.90 21.57 -4.87
C SER A 116 57.38 21.22 -5.27
N PRO A 117 57.80 21.09 -6.57
CA PRO A 117 57.13 21.41 -7.84
C PRO A 117 57.28 20.38 -9.02
N LYS A 118 56.90 20.82 -10.23
CA LYS A 118 57.06 20.28 -11.62
C LYS A 118 58.55 20.15 -12.08
N PRO A 119 58.95 19.69 -13.32
CA PRO A 119 58.19 19.37 -14.58
C PRO A 119 58.65 18.20 -15.54
N LYS A 120 57.77 17.78 -16.49
CA LYS A 120 58.05 17.35 -17.92
C LYS A 120 58.95 16.10 -18.22
N PRO A 121 59.14 15.63 -19.50
CA PRO A 121 58.21 15.41 -20.63
C PRO A 121 58.35 14.01 -21.34
N LYS A 122 57.74 13.82 -22.53
CA LYS A 122 57.80 12.60 -23.42
C LYS A 122 58.95 12.67 -24.45
N PRO A 123 59.39 11.54 -25.06
CA PRO A 123 58.90 11.11 -26.40
C PRO A 123 58.46 9.62 -26.43
N LYS A 124 57.55 9.10 -27.27
CA LYS A 124 57.30 9.17 -28.72
C LYS A 124 58.27 8.36 -29.61
N THR A 125 57.81 7.19 -30.07
CA THR A 125 57.89 6.77 -31.50
C THR A 125 56.50 6.31 -31.96
N LYS A 126 56.22 6.40 -33.27
CA LYS A 126 54.90 6.11 -33.90
C LYS A 126 55.12 5.81 -35.42
N PRO A 127 54.08 5.54 -36.25
CA PRO A 127 54.09 4.41 -37.19
C PRO A 127 54.17 4.86 -38.66
N LYS A 128 53.87 3.95 -39.61
CA LYS A 128 53.13 4.22 -40.86
C LYS A 128 52.56 2.90 -41.43
N THR A 129 51.23 2.74 -41.59
CA THR A 129 50.37 2.98 -42.79
C THR A 129 50.61 2.01 -43.95
N LYS A 130 49.64 1.62 -44.80
CA LYS A 130 48.21 2.03 -45.04
C LYS A 130 47.41 0.72 -45.42
N THR A 131 46.19 0.61 -45.94
CA THR A 131 45.20 1.51 -46.59
C THR A 131 43.75 1.01 -46.33
N SER A 132 42.74 1.58 -47.01
CA SER A 132 41.29 1.22 -47.05
C SER A 132 40.69 1.87 -48.34
N PRO A 133 39.36 1.94 -48.61
CA PRO A 133 38.18 1.25 -48.04
C PRO A 133 37.52 0.35 -49.14
N SER A 134 36.26 0.35 -49.62
CA SER A 134 34.97 1.06 -49.36
C SER A 134 33.78 0.39 -50.10
N THR A 135 32.59 0.32 -49.45
CA THR A 135 31.20 0.36 -50.03
C THR A 135 30.76 -0.73 -51.05
N GLY A 136 29.53 -1.28 -51.06
CA GLY A 136 28.37 -1.20 -50.15
C GLY A 136 27.08 -1.82 -50.75
N THR A 137 26.07 -2.08 -49.90
CA THR A 137 24.61 -2.30 -50.20
C THR A 137 24.14 -3.16 -51.40
N SER A 138 23.35 -4.21 -51.13
CA SER A 138 21.87 -4.19 -51.27
C SER A 138 21.21 -5.53 -50.83
N LEU A 139 19.87 -5.63 -50.85
CA LEU A 139 19.07 -6.79 -50.42
C LEU A 139 18.30 -7.44 -51.60
N THR A 140 18.05 -8.75 -51.56
CA THR A 140 16.71 -9.33 -51.28
C THR A 140 16.56 -10.85 -51.55
N LYS A 141 15.67 -11.46 -50.74
CA LYS A 141 14.82 -12.66 -50.95
C LYS A 141 14.97 -13.47 -52.28
N THR A 142 15.05 -14.80 -52.18
CA THR A 142 14.09 -15.69 -52.89
C THR A 142 13.98 -17.13 -52.33
N LYS A 143 13.02 -17.89 -52.88
CA LYS A 143 12.37 -19.09 -52.29
C LYS A 143 13.04 -20.43 -52.68
N LYS A 144 13.18 -21.31 -51.68
CA LYS A 144 12.59 -22.67 -51.60
C LYS A 144 12.69 -23.62 -52.84
N ARG A 145 13.41 -24.75 -52.71
CA ARG A 145 13.08 -26.16 -53.09
C ARG A 145 14.21 -26.96 -53.79
N ARG A 146 14.20 -28.27 -53.49
CA ARG A 146 14.70 -29.44 -54.25
C ARG A 146 16.20 -29.55 -54.59
N LYS A 147 16.88 -30.43 -53.83
CA LYS A 147 18.04 -31.20 -54.30
C LYS A 147 17.60 -32.28 -55.31
N LYS A 148 18.31 -32.40 -56.43
CA LYS A 148 18.76 -33.65 -57.07
C LYS A 148 19.98 -33.32 -57.96
N PRO A 149 20.83 -34.31 -58.33
CA PRO A 149 22.22 -34.03 -58.70
C PRO A 149 22.39 -33.56 -60.15
N ILE A 150 23.52 -32.89 -60.40
CA ILE A 150 24.04 -32.55 -61.72
C ILE A 150 25.37 -33.29 -61.89
N GLU A 151 25.58 -33.86 -63.07
CA GLU A 151 26.83 -34.51 -63.48
C GLU A 151 27.93 -33.48 -63.73
N ILE A 152 29.20 -33.86 -63.54
CA ILE A 152 30.34 -33.08 -64.06
C ILE A 152 31.19 -34.01 -64.92
N GLY A 153 30.94 -33.97 -66.23
CA GLY A 153 31.79 -34.61 -67.23
C GLY A 153 33.06 -33.80 -67.51
N ASN A 154 34.08 -34.51 -67.99
CA ASN A 154 35.22 -34.06 -68.79
C ASN A 154 35.87 -32.70 -68.50
N LYS A 155 37.12 -32.75 -68.00
CA LYS A 155 38.21 -31.89 -68.51
C LYS A 155 39.47 -32.71 -68.77
N ASN A 156 39.69 -33.06 -70.04
CA ASN A 156 40.94 -33.64 -70.51
C ASN A 156 42.09 -32.63 -70.33
N ARG A 157 43.17 -33.02 -69.62
CA ARG A 157 44.46 -32.33 -69.72
C ARG A 157 45.67 -33.22 -69.38
N ILE A 158 45.75 -34.39 -70.02
CA ILE A 158 46.97 -35.21 -69.99
C ILE A 158 48.05 -34.48 -70.81
N LYS A 159 48.96 -33.78 -70.14
CA LYS A 159 50.26 -33.40 -70.73
C LYS A 159 51.24 -34.56 -70.50
N LYS A 160 51.89 -34.97 -71.59
CA LYS A 160 52.81 -36.11 -71.66
C LYS A 160 54.14 -35.76 -70.97
N ILE A 161 54.42 -36.37 -69.82
CA ILE A 161 55.72 -36.32 -69.13
C ILE A 161 56.03 -37.74 -68.63
N GLY A 162 57.25 -38.22 -68.92
CA GLY A 162 57.93 -39.36 -68.29
C GLY A 162 57.13 -40.64 -68.01
N SER A 163 57.33 -41.68 -68.83
CA SER A 163 56.97 -43.05 -68.45
C SER A 163 57.71 -43.44 -67.16
N PRO A 164 57.04 -43.76 -66.04
CA PRO A 164 57.70 -44.33 -64.88
C PRO A 164 58.18 -45.74 -65.23
N ASN A 165 59.42 -46.05 -64.90
CA ASN A 165 59.97 -47.39 -65.09
C ASN A 165 59.18 -48.43 -64.26
N ARG A 166 58.98 -49.64 -64.78
CA ARG A 166 58.21 -50.70 -64.10
C ARG A 166 59.02 -51.30 -62.94
N ASN A 167 58.95 -50.69 -61.76
CA ASN A 167 59.47 -51.23 -60.52
C ASN A 167 58.42 -51.15 -59.40
N GLY A 168 58.15 -52.29 -58.75
CA GLY A 168 57.45 -52.43 -57.47
C GLY A 168 56.35 -51.42 -57.11
N VAL A 169 55.11 -51.63 -57.59
CA VAL A 169 53.95 -51.07 -56.89
C VAL A 169 53.73 -51.93 -55.64
N ASP A 170 53.87 -51.36 -54.45
CA ASP A 170 53.59 -52.04 -53.18
C ASP A 170 52.08 -52.26 -53.00
N THR A 171 51.57 -53.30 -53.66
CA THR A 171 50.18 -53.76 -53.56
C THR A 171 49.78 -54.01 -52.11
N LYS A 172 50.68 -54.59 -51.31
CA LYS A 172 50.50 -54.81 -49.86
C LYS A 172 50.15 -53.52 -49.10
N LEU A 173 50.82 -52.40 -49.39
CA LEU A 173 50.57 -51.12 -48.71
C LEU A 173 49.19 -50.53 -49.11
N PHE A 174 48.80 -50.69 -50.36
CA PHE A 174 47.48 -50.28 -50.84
C PHE A 174 46.34 -51.15 -50.25
N GLU A 175 46.55 -52.46 -50.18
CA GLU A 175 45.63 -53.42 -49.56
C GLU A 175 45.48 -53.19 -48.06
N GLN A 176 46.58 -52.94 -47.34
CA GLN A 176 46.58 -52.59 -45.91
C GLN A 176 45.77 -51.30 -45.66
N ARG A 177 45.92 -50.29 -46.51
CA ARG A 177 45.13 -49.05 -46.41
C ARG A 177 43.65 -49.27 -46.74
N LEU A 178 43.34 -50.21 -47.63
CA LEU A 178 41.95 -50.62 -47.92
C LEU A 178 41.31 -51.42 -46.78
N THR A 179 42.04 -52.28 -46.08
CA THR A 179 41.51 -53.01 -44.91
C THR A 179 41.31 -52.06 -43.72
N GLU A 180 42.25 -51.14 -43.48
CA GLU A 180 42.11 -50.07 -42.47
C GLU A 180 40.87 -49.20 -42.73
N LEU A 181 40.68 -48.71 -43.97
CA LEU A 181 39.50 -47.94 -44.36
C LEU A 181 38.19 -48.73 -44.20
N LYS A 182 38.19 -50.05 -44.48
CA LYS A 182 37.04 -50.93 -44.21
C LYS A 182 36.75 -51.04 -42.71
N GLN A 183 37.77 -51.26 -41.87
CA GLN A 183 37.63 -51.33 -40.41
C GLN A 183 37.12 -50.01 -39.81
N ASN A 184 37.72 -48.88 -40.19
CA ASN A 184 37.29 -47.55 -39.74
C ASN A 184 35.84 -47.24 -40.15
N LYS A 185 35.43 -47.64 -41.38
CA LYS A 185 34.03 -47.55 -41.84
C LYS A 185 33.06 -48.44 -41.04
N ILE A 186 33.51 -49.59 -40.54
CA ILE A 186 32.73 -50.47 -39.64
C ILE A 186 32.64 -49.87 -38.24
N LYS A 187 33.74 -49.34 -37.69
CA LYS A 187 33.78 -48.68 -36.38
C LYS A 187 32.83 -47.47 -36.34
N ALA A 188 32.96 -46.56 -37.31
CA ALA A 188 32.08 -45.39 -37.44
C ALA A 188 30.59 -45.76 -37.62
N LYS A 189 30.28 -46.90 -38.29
CA LYS A 189 28.91 -47.42 -38.37
C LYS A 189 28.38 -47.91 -37.01
N LYS A 190 29.20 -48.60 -36.21
CA LYS A 190 28.82 -49.05 -34.86
C LYS A 190 28.59 -47.87 -33.92
N GLU A 191 29.49 -46.88 -33.95
CA GLU A 191 29.35 -45.63 -33.18
C GLU A 191 28.09 -44.84 -33.59
N LEU A 192 27.81 -44.72 -34.89
CA LEU A 192 26.59 -44.08 -35.39
C LEU A 192 25.30 -44.82 -34.97
N ALA A 193 25.33 -46.15 -34.85
CA ALA A 193 24.20 -46.93 -34.34
C ALA A 193 23.96 -46.64 -32.84
N LEU A 194 25.02 -46.67 -32.02
CA LEU A 194 24.94 -46.35 -30.59
C LEU A 194 24.47 -44.90 -30.33
N VAL A 195 24.92 -43.94 -31.15
CA VAL A 195 24.48 -42.54 -31.07
C VAL A 195 22.98 -42.41 -31.42
N LYS A 196 22.48 -43.15 -32.41
CA LYS A 196 21.04 -43.17 -32.75
C LYS A 196 20.19 -43.77 -31.63
N GLU A 197 20.64 -44.85 -31.00
CA GLU A 197 19.94 -45.47 -29.88
C GLU A 197 19.84 -44.51 -28.68
N LYS A 198 20.96 -43.87 -28.32
CA LYS A 198 20.99 -42.84 -27.26
C LYS A 198 20.10 -41.63 -27.59
N LEU A 199 20.09 -41.17 -28.85
CA LEU A 199 19.21 -40.10 -29.30
C LEU A 199 17.73 -40.45 -29.15
N LEU A 200 17.34 -41.69 -29.47
CA LEU A 200 15.95 -42.15 -29.32
C LEU A 200 15.53 -42.23 -27.85
N LYS A 201 16.41 -42.70 -26.95
CA LYS A 201 16.18 -42.71 -25.50
C LYS A 201 15.95 -41.29 -24.96
N VAL A 202 16.86 -40.36 -25.25
CA VAL A 202 16.74 -38.94 -24.88
C VAL A 202 15.48 -38.29 -25.47
N GLN A 203 15.07 -38.65 -26.69
CA GLN A 203 13.82 -38.16 -27.29
C GLN A 203 12.58 -38.64 -26.52
N ASN A 204 12.53 -39.92 -26.12
CA ASN A 204 11.42 -40.47 -25.34
C ASN A 204 11.35 -39.86 -23.93
N GLU A 205 12.49 -39.75 -23.24
CA GLU A 205 12.63 -39.06 -21.95
C GLU A 205 12.11 -37.61 -22.02
N HIS A 206 12.48 -36.88 -23.08
CA HIS A 206 12.06 -35.51 -23.29
C HIS A 206 10.54 -35.35 -23.52
N GLN A 207 9.87 -36.33 -24.15
CA GLN A 207 8.39 -36.33 -24.26
C GLN A 207 7.70 -36.66 -22.93
N ASN A 208 8.30 -37.55 -22.13
CA ASN A 208 7.78 -37.88 -20.80
C ASN A 208 7.87 -36.65 -19.87
N VAL A 209 9.04 -36.00 -19.79
CA VAL A 209 9.24 -34.78 -18.98
C VAL A 209 8.24 -33.70 -19.36
N LYS A 210 8.07 -33.40 -20.66
CA LYS A 210 7.05 -32.44 -21.15
C LYS A 210 5.62 -32.78 -20.74
N SER A 211 5.28 -34.06 -20.68
CA SER A 211 3.95 -34.52 -20.28
C SER A 211 3.70 -34.28 -18.79
N ILE A 212 4.70 -34.59 -17.95
CA ILE A 212 4.68 -34.36 -16.50
C ILE A 212 4.66 -32.85 -16.19
N GLU A 213 5.50 -32.05 -16.87
CA GLU A 213 5.51 -30.58 -16.75
C GLU A 213 4.12 -30.00 -17.06
N LYS A 214 3.50 -30.44 -18.17
CA LYS A 214 2.16 -29.99 -18.54
C LYS A 214 1.13 -30.36 -17.46
N GLN A 215 1.08 -31.62 -17.03
CA GLN A 215 0.14 -32.08 -16.00
C GLN A 215 0.25 -31.26 -14.71
N ASN A 216 1.48 -31.01 -14.25
CA ASN A 216 1.76 -30.16 -13.08
C ASN A 216 1.26 -28.72 -13.29
N THR A 217 1.45 -28.12 -14.48
CA THR A 217 0.90 -26.78 -14.77
C THR A 217 -0.63 -26.76 -14.82
N ASP A 218 -1.27 -27.77 -15.41
CA ASP A 218 -2.74 -27.87 -15.50
C ASP A 218 -3.37 -28.04 -14.10
N GLU A 219 -2.74 -28.83 -13.21
CA GLU A 219 -3.16 -28.97 -11.82
C GLU A 219 -2.98 -27.68 -11.01
N GLN A 220 -1.84 -26.99 -11.12
CA GLN A 220 -1.65 -25.67 -10.50
C GLN A 220 -2.68 -24.65 -10.99
N ILE A 221 -3.01 -24.65 -12.29
CA ILE A 221 -4.06 -23.81 -12.87
C ILE A 221 -5.44 -24.15 -12.30
N LYS A 222 -5.77 -25.44 -12.11
CA LYS A 222 -7.02 -25.88 -11.45
C LYS A 222 -7.11 -25.34 -10.02
N ILE A 223 -6.08 -25.57 -9.20
CA ILE A 223 -6.00 -25.11 -7.81
C ILE A 223 -6.12 -23.58 -7.70
N LEU A 224 -5.53 -22.84 -8.64
CA LEU A 224 -5.65 -21.37 -8.70
C LEU A 224 -7.06 -20.89 -9.10
N LYS A 225 -7.73 -21.58 -10.03
CA LYS A 225 -9.13 -21.29 -10.41
C LYS A 225 -10.09 -21.50 -9.22
N GLU A 226 -9.95 -22.61 -8.50
CA GLU A 226 -10.76 -22.92 -7.32
C GLU A 226 -10.53 -21.90 -6.19
N LYS A 227 -9.27 -21.54 -5.90
CA LYS A 227 -8.93 -20.48 -4.93
C LYS A 227 -9.53 -19.12 -5.32
N LEU A 228 -9.53 -18.77 -6.61
CA LEU A 228 -10.14 -17.53 -7.12
C LEU A 228 -11.66 -17.54 -6.99
N GLN A 229 -12.34 -18.65 -7.27
CA GLN A 229 -13.79 -18.79 -7.05
C GLN A 229 -14.15 -18.67 -5.56
N LEU A 230 -13.40 -19.33 -4.68
CA LEU A 230 -13.58 -19.23 -3.23
C LEU A 230 -13.36 -17.80 -2.71
N GLU A 231 -12.38 -17.07 -3.23
CA GLU A 231 -12.18 -15.66 -2.84
C GLU A 231 -13.31 -14.75 -3.33
N LYS A 232 -13.83 -14.97 -4.55
CA LYS A 232 -15.03 -14.25 -5.06
C LYS A 232 -16.23 -14.46 -4.14
N LYS A 233 -16.60 -15.71 -3.85
CA LYS A 233 -17.72 -16.04 -2.94
C LYS A 233 -17.56 -15.39 -1.56
N LYS A 234 -16.35 -15.45 -0.98
CA LYS A 234 -16.05 -14.77 0.31
C LYS A 234 -16.20 -13.25 0.25
N ARG A 235 -15.84 -12.60 -0.88
CA ARG A 235 -16.04 -11.16 -1.07
C ARG A 235 -17.53 -10.81 -1.19
N GLU A 236 -18.32 -11.61 -1.91
CA GLU A 236 -19.77 -11.42 -2.06
C GLU A 236 -20.52 -11.60 -0.72
N GLU A 237 -20.19 -12.63 0.05
CA GLU A 237 -20.74 -12.83 1.41
C GLU A 237 -20.39 -11.68 2.36
N MET A 238 -19.14 -11.20 2.31
CA MET A 238 -18.71 -10.03 3.09
C MET A 238 -19.37 -8.73 2.64
N GLN A 239 -19.75 -8.60 1.36
CA GLN A 239 -20.50 -7.44 0.90
C GLN A 239 -21.94 -7.50 1.38
N LYS A 240 -22.65 -8.63 1.20
CA LYS A 240 -24.01 -8.85 1.75
C LYS A 240 -24.10 -8.57 3.25
N ARG A 241 -23.06 -8.93 4.03
CA ARG A 241 -22.96 -8.60 5.47
C ARG A 241 -22.84 -7.09 5.74
N ARG A 242 -22.08 -6.35 4.93
CA ARG A 242 -21.98 -4.88 5.03
C ARG A 242 -23.28 -4.20 4.65
N ASP A 243 -23.91 -4.65 3.57
CA ASP A 243 -25.16 -4.05 3.07
C ASP A 243 -26.29 -4.24 4.10
N LYS A 244 -26.38 -5.43 4.72
CA LYS A 244 -27.28 -5.68 5.87
C LYS A 244 -27.00 -4.75 7.06
N HIS A 245 -25.73 -4.58 7.44
CA HIS A 245 -25.36 -3.67 8.54
C HIS A 245 -25.72 -2.21 8.22
N ALA A 246 -25.45 -1.75 7.00
CA ALA A 246 -25.77 -0.40 6.56
C ALA A 246 -27.30 -0.15 6.54
N LEU A 247 -28.10 -1.16 6.20
CA LEU A 247 -29.56 -1.09 6.24
C LEU A 247 -30.09 -0.97 7.68
N GLU A 248 -29.58 -1.76 8.63
CA GLU A 248 -29.98 -1.63 10.04
C GLU A 248 -29.53 -0.28 10.63
N GLU A 249 -28.31 0.17 10.34
CA GLU A 249 -27.84 1.49 10.78
C GLU A 249 -28.72 2.62 10.21
N LEU A 250 -29.16 2.52 8.95
CA LEU A 250 -30.09 3.47 8.33
C LEU A 250 -31.47 3.48 9.01
N LYS A 251 -32.01 2.31 9.38
CA LYS A 251 -33.25 2.22 10.18
C LYS A 251 -33.07 2.92 11.53
N SER A 252 -32.03 2.58 12.28
CA SER A 252 -31.74 3.18 13.59
C SER A 252 -31.59 4.71 13.50
N ARG A 253 -30.89 5.21 12.46
CA ARG A 253 -30.78 6.65 12.18
C ARG A 253 -32.15 7.31 11.92
N LYS A 254 -33.04 6.67 11.13
CA LYS A 254 -34.40 7.19 10.89
C LYS A 254 -35.25 7.22 12.17
N HIS A 255 -35.21 6.17 12.99
CA HIS A 255 -35.90 6.16 14.29
C HIS A 255 -35.37 7.27 15.22
N LEU A 256 -34.04 7.45 15.29
CA LEU A 256 -33.42 8.52 16.08
C LEU A 256 -33.79 9.92 15.57
N GLN A 257 -33.87 10.15 14.26
CA GLN A 257 -34.35 11.41 13.68
C GLN A 257 -35.82 11.68 14.02
N SER A 258 -36.68 10.66 13.96
CA SER A 258 -38.10 10.78 14.35
C SER A 258 -38.25 11.12 15.84
N ALA A 259 -37.50 10.44 16.71
CA ALA A 259 -37.47 10.74 18.14
C ALA A 259 -36.98 12.17 18.43
N LYS A 260 -35.88 12.60 17.78
CA LYS A 260 -35.37 13.98 17.91
C LYS A 260 -36.37 15.03 17.44
N LYS A 261 -37.10 14.81 16.33
CA LYS A 261 -38.13 15.74 15.88
C LYS A 261 -39.26 15.85 16.92
N LYS A 262 -39.72 14.74 17.49
CA LYS A 262 -40.74 14.74 18.56
C LYS A 262 -40.28 15.54 19.79
N ILE A 263 -39.05 15.30 20.25
CA ILE A 263 -38.45 16.02 21.40
C ILE A 263 -38.41 17.54 21.13
N LEU A 264 -37.87 17.95 19.98
CA LEU A 264 -37.81 19.36 19.58
C LEU A 264 -39.20 20.04 19.50
N THR A 265 -40.21 19.31 19.03
CA THR A 265 -41.60 19.82 19.01
C THR A 265 -42.22 19.91 20.40
N SER A 266 -41.87 19.01 21.34
CA SER A 266 -42.29 19.15 22.75
C SER A 266 -41.55 20.26 23.49
N GLU A 267 -40.26 20.47 23.22
CA GLU A 267 -39.45 21.56 23.78
C GLU A 267 -40.05 22.92 23.38
N LEU A 268 -40.27 23.15 22.08
CA LEU A 268 -40.84 24.41 21.57
C LEU A 268 -42.28 24.69 22.08
N ASN A 269 -43.07 23.64 22.31
CA ASN A 269 -44.41 23.75 22.94
C ASN A 269 -44.34 24.05 24.44
N LEU A 270 -43.26 23.68 25.14
CA LEU A 270 -43.03 24.06 26.53
C LEU A 270 -42.55 25.51 26.62
N GLU A 271 -41.67 25.95 25.72
CA GLU A 271 -41.19 27.33 25.63
C GLU A 271 -42.37 28.32 25.46
N ASN A 272 -43.19 28.13 24.42
CA ASN A 272 -44.39 28.94 24.14
C ASN A 272 -45.40 28.94 25.31
N LYS A 273 -45.49 27.84 26.07
CA LYS A 273 -46.36 27.78 27.27
C LYS A 273 -45.76 28.49 28.49
N SER A 274 -44.44 28.62 28.55
CA SER A 274 -43.79 29.44 29.57
C SER A 274 -43.93 30.93 29.27
N GLU A 275 -43.83 31.34 28.01
CA GLU A 275 -44.11 32.71 27.54
C GLU A 275 -45.55 33.12 27.87
N GLN A 276 -46.54 32.27 27.56
CA GLN A 276 -47.95 32.51 27.94
C GLN A 276 -48.15 32.61 29.46
N LEU A 277 -47.36 31.90 30.28
CA LEU A 277 -47.46 32.01 31.73
C LEU A 277 -46.81 33.31 32.26
N TYR A 278 -45.74 33.80 31.65
CA TYR A 278 -45.15 35.09 32.01
C TYR A 278 -46.13 36.25 31.78
N ILE A 279 -46.81 36.28 30.63
CA ILE A 279 -47.82 37.32 30.33
C ILE A 279 -48.93 37.31 31.39
N LEU A 280 -49.48 36.13 31.70
CA LEU A 280 -50.53 35.99 32.73
C LEU A 280 -50.05 36.39 34.13
N ILE A 281 -48.76 36.20 34.45
CA ILE A 281 -48.19 36.69 35.72
C ILE A 281 -48.23 38.22 35.74
N ASP A 282 -47.74 38.88 34.69
CA ASP A 282 -47.66 40.34 34.66
C ASP A 282 -49.05 41.01 34.63
N GLU A 283 -50.03 40.42 33.93
CA GLU A 283 -51.45 40.83 34.01
C GLU A 283 -52.01 40.78 35.46
N ILE A 284 -51.64 39.75 36.24
CA ILE A 284 -52.07 39.60 37.65
C ILE A 284 -51.35 40.61 38.56
N LEU A 285 -50.13 41.04 38.23
CA LEU A 285 -49.38 42.06 38.97
C LEU A 285 -49.95 43.47 38.73
N ASP A 286 -50.16 43.84 37.47
CA ASP A 286 -50.75 45.14 37.09
C ASP A 286 -52.20 45.30 37.58
N SER A 287 -52.90 44.20 37.83
CA SER A 287 -54.25 44.17 38.44
C SER A 287 -54.30 44.63 39.91
N GLY A 288 -53.16 44.91 40.55
CA GLY A 288 -53.09 45.46 41.90
C GLY A 288 -53.33 44.45 43.06
N PRO A 289 -53.11 44.90 44.32
CA PRO A 289 -52.96 44.03 45.50
C PRO A 289 -54.30 43.52 46.07
N GLN A 290 -55.09 42.82 45.25
CA GLN A 290 -56.28 42.11 45.72
C GLN A 290 -55.93 40.73 46.27
N LYS A 291 -56.62 40.31 47.34
CA LYS A 291 -56.43 38.99 47.99
C LYS A 291 -56.64 37.82 47.02
N GLU A 292 -57.53 38.01 46.05
CA GLU A 292 -57.80 37.09 44.94
C GLU A 292 -56.58 36.90 44.02
N ASN A 293 -55.85 37.97 43.73
CA ASN A 293 -54.68 37.97 42.85
C ASN A 293 -53.48 37.27 43.51
N TRP A 294 -53.28 37.48 44.81
CA TRP A 294 -52.27 36.77 45.59
C TRP A 294 -52.47 35.25 45.59
N ASN A 295 -53.72 34.78 45.72
CA ASN A 295 -54.05 33.36 45.65
C ASN A 295 -53.73 32.76 44.26
N LYS A 296 -54.05 33.47 43.16
CA LYS A 296 -53.69 33.07 41.79
C LYS A 296 -52.16 32.96 41.63
N LEU A 297 -51.42 33.97 42.07
CA LEU A 297 -49.95 34.01 41.97
C LEU A 297 -49.29 32.83 42.69
N LYS A 298 -49.79 32.52 43.91
CA LYS A 298 -49.31 31.41 44.76
C LYS A 298 -49.60 30.04 44.15
N LEU A 299 -50.74 29.89 43.46
CA LEU A 299 -51.09 28.68 42.70
C LEU A 299 -50.18 28.50 41.47
N LEU A 300 -49.94 29.57 40.69
CA LEU A 300 -49.02 29.52 39.54
C LEU A 300 -47.60 29.10 39.97
N TYR A 301 -47.06 29.71 41.03
CA TYR A 301 -45.74 29.37 41.58
C TYR A 301 -45.64 27.90 41.98
N THR A 302 -46.68 27.38 42.64
CA THR A 302 -46.78 25.97 43.03
C THR A 302 -46.72 25.05 41.81
N ILE A 303 -47.46 25.38 40.74
CA ILE A 303 -47.48 24.63 39.47
C ILE A 303 -46.11 24.64 38.78
N VAL A 304 -45.43 25.80 38.72
CA VAL A 304 -44.10 25.96 38.12
C VAL A 304 -43.04 25.16 38.89
N THR A 305 -43.10 25.20 40.22
CA THR A 305 -42.20 24.47 41.12
C THR A 305 -42.38 22.96 40.98
N ILE A 306 -43.62 22.45 41.01
CA ILE A 306 -43.95 21.02 40.81
C ILE A 306 -43.49 20.53 39.43
N ARG A 307 -43.58 21.38 38.39
CA ARG A 307 -43.10 21.05 37.03
C ARG A 307 -41.60 21.21 36.83
N GLY A 308 -40.86 21.68 37.85
CA GLY A 308 -39.39 21.78 37.82
C GLY A 308 -38.85 22.75 36.77
N ILE A 309 -39.63 23.76 36.35
CA ILE A 309 -39.27 24.68 35.26
C ILE A 309 -38.28 25.73 35.78
N LYS A 310 -37.01 25.34 35.97
CA LYS A 310 -36.00 26.09 36.75
C LYS A 310 -35.85 27.57 36.38
N ASN A 311 -35.87 27.91 35.09
CA ASN A 311 -35.72 29.29 34.62
C ASN A 311 -36.91 30.16 35.08
N LEU A 312 -38.13 29.66 34.83
CA LEU A 312 -39.40 30.27 35.23
C LEU A 312 -39.56 30.34 36.76
N HIS A 313 -39.11 29.31 37.49
CA HIS A 313 -39.11 29.29 38.95
C HIS A 313 -38.24 30.42 39.54
N SER A 314 -37.02 30.63 39.02
CA SER A 314 -36.14 31.71 39.49
C SER A 314 -36.77 33.09 39.25
N GLN A 315 -37.25 33.36 38.03
CA GLN A 315 -37.85 34.65 37.68
C GLN A 315 -39.19 34.91 38.42
N MET A 316 -39.88 33.85 38.86
CA MET A 316 -41.04 33.98 39.74
C MET A 316 -40.68 34.34 41.18
N GLU A 317 -39.57 33.83 41.74
CA GLU A 317 -39.15 34.20 43.11
C GLU A 317 -38.86 35.70 43.22
N ASP A 318 -38.20 36.28 42.22
CA ASP A 318 -37.91 37.72 42.16
C ASP A 318 -39.21 38.54 42.17
N LYS A 319 -40.15 38.22 41.26
CA LYS A 319 -41.46 38.90 41.16
C LYS A 319 -42.33 38.70 42.42
N ILE A 320 -42.33 37.51 43.00
CA ILE A 320 -43.07 37.20 44.23
C ILE A 320 -42.49 37.95 45.44
N SER A 321 -41.17 38.11 45.50
CA SER A 321 -40.51 38.86 46.58
C SER A 321 -40.85 40.34 46.52
N PHE A 322 -40.87 40.93 45.31
CA PHE A 322 -41.32 42.30 45.09
C PHE A 322 -42.79 42.52 45.52
N VAL A 323 -43.70 41.59 45.22
CA VAL A 323 -45.11 41.67 45.65
C VAL A 323 -45.26 41.60 47.18
N LYS A 324 -44.52 40.71 47.85
CA LYS A 324 -44.52 40.64 49.32
C LYS A 324 -44.11 42.00 49.91
N GLU A 325 -43.06 42.61 49.38
CA GLU A 325 -42.54 43.89 49.85
C GLU A 325 -43.53 45.06 49.62
N LEU A 326 -44.30 45.03 48.54
CA LEU A 326 -45.37 46.01 48.28
C LEU A 326 -46.56 45.86 49.25
N ILE A 327 -47.00 44.63 49.51
CA ILE A 327 -48.09 44.36 50.48
C ILE A 327 -47.65 44.77 51.89
N GLU A 328 -46.45 44.38 52.30
CA GLU A 328 -45.94 44.70 53.64
C GLU A 328 -45.74 46.21 53.85
N LYS A 329 -45.46 46.97 52.77
CA LYS A 329 -45.44 48.45 52.80
C LYS A 329 -46.84 49.06 52.89
N SER A 330 -47.86 48.50 52.22
CA SER A 330 -49.22 49.03 52.30
C SER A 330 -49.85 48.80 53.67
N GLU A 331 -49.66 47.62 54.27
CA GLU A 331 -50.12 47.31 55.64
C GLU A 331 -49.45 48.20 56.70
N LYS A 332 -48.19 48.59 56.48
CA LYS A 332 -47.45 49.58 57.31
C LYS A 332 -47.84 51.05 57.08
N SER A 333 -48.75 51.33 56.14
CA SER A 333 -49.30 52.68 55.90
C SER A 333 -50.74 52.86 56.40
N LEU A 334 -51.30 51.82 57.02
CA LEU A 334 -52.68 51.76 57.53
C LEU A 334 -52.74 51.60 59.07
N ASN A 335 -51.59 51.69 59.74
CA ASN A 335 -51.41 51.74 61.20
C ASN A 335 -50.56 52.96 61.57
#